data_AF-A0A7S0PID1-F1
#
_entry.id   AF-A0A7S0PID1-F1
#
_cell.length_a   1.000
_cell.length_b   1.000
_cell.length_c   1.000
_cell.angle_alpha   90.00
_cell.angle_beta   90.00
_cell.angle_gamma   90.00
#
_symmetry.space_group_name_H-M   'P 1'
#
loop_
_entity.id
_entity.type
_entity.pdbx_description
1 polymer ?
#
loop_
_entity_poly.entity_id
_entity_poly.type
_entity_poly.pdbx_seq_one_letter_code
_entity_poly.pdbx_strand_id
1 'polypeptide(L)'
;PRSRRALAETMSAVAVAPIVAPRTASRAVSSRPARGARWGASGPPARRAFSSPVDAPGGGASTSSPELHPAVPPPRGEGSAAAALQAAESWRDVLAASTLIVLPDEESVAWQRQRIHRKRRAGGAARALGRIARWLAARDKLGAGGEREQCVCDARFARLVAAAAAPTTEGGGGAGGGARIDDDDDDHEEEESAVRSSSVNHHPSPHSSLTAEERAGDVADALEALRALGSLAPLPWGIHERHPGDPIASMRPHVSRLIRIVASSHPSIAPHDATPAAWACDRLGLFSDDVNEMNDDGTPRGWDAATRCAGDVIKRAAEGLPFKILPDLATPGGEFGENKEPRLLDEVQVDLDFELTVEALAAEVPFRAEKLVTRDGKRVDERRETCWMAEDGIGGLAYSGKVMSPAPFTPTVRRLRDAIEASTGERFDCALLNLYPGGDVACKYHRDPDLGLLWARDSIIVSVGETRRFAFRELGRNEDEAHWFRLRSGDCVWMFANCNDDWEHCVMRAEGAAGENDG
;
A
#
# COMPACT_ATOMS: atom_id res chain seq x y z
N PRO A 1 -28.84 21.89 33.69
CA PRO A 1 -27.61 22.67 33.37
C PRO A 1 -26.42 22.21 34.22
N ARG A 2 -25.70 21.19 33.74
CA ARG A 2 -24.25 21.05 33.84
C ARG A 2 -23.86 20.03 32.76
N SER A 3 -22.98 20.49 31.91
CA SER A 3 -22.75 20.12 30.52
C SER A 3 -22.22 18.70 30.35
N ARG A 4 -22.88 17.94 29.46
CA ARG A 4 -22.26 16.87 28.67
C ARG A 4 -21.04 17.45 27.98
N ARG A 5 -19.85 17.04 28.40
CA ARG A 5 -18.58 17.37 27.75
C ARG A 5 -18.42 16.35 26.63
N ALA A 6 -18.31 16.85 25.39
CA ALA A 6 -18.02 16.05 24.22
C ALA A 6 -16.75 15.21 24.48
N LEU A 7 -16.90 13.89 24.40
CA LEU A 7 -15.78 12.96 24.25
C LEU A 7 -15.24 13.19 22.84
N ALA A 8 -14.05 13.77 22.76
CA ALA A 8 -13.31 13.89 21.51
C ALA A 8 -12.78 12.49 21.14
N GLU A 9 -13.16 12.08 19.93
CA GLU A 9 -12.81 10.88 19.20
C GLU A 9 -11.29 10.61 19.22
N THR A 10 -10.82 9.64 20.01
CA THR A 10 -9.45 9.08 19.87
C THR A 10 -9.41 7.70 20.48
N MET A 11 -9.33 6.67 19.64
CA MET A 11 -9.47 5.27 20.05
C MET A 11 -8.66 4.36 19.10
N SER A 12 -8.03 3.29 19.58
CA SER A 12 -7.21 2.32 18.81
C SER A 12 -7.23 0.96 19.54
N ALA A 13 -7.52 -0.18 18.91
CA ALA A 13 -7.45 -1.51 19.56
C ALA A 13 -7.44 -2.72 18.58
N VAL A 14 -6.60 -3.74 18.88
CA VAL A 14 -6.81 -5.22 18.83
C VAL A 14 -5.46 -5.97 18.56
N ALA A 15 -5.13 -7.01 19.32
CA ALA A 15 -4.11 -8.02 18.97
C ALA A 15 -4.71 -9.42 19.10
N VAL A 16 -4.61 -10.25 18.06
CA VAL A 16 -5.22 -11.58 17.95
C VAL A 16 -4.11 -12.63 17.83
N ALA A 17 -4.12 -13.69 18.65
CA ALA A 17 -3.13 -14.78 18.62
C ALA A 17 -3.84 -16.13 18.35
N PRO A 18 -3.21 -17.11 17.65
CA PRO A 18 -3.81 -18.42 17.38
C PRO A 18 -3.24 -19.57 18.23
N ILE A 19 -4.06 -20.59 18.50
CA ILE A 19 -3.62 -21.97 18.80
C ILE A 19 -4.02 -22.89 17.65
N VAL A 20 -3.05 -23.63 17.11
CA VAL A 20 -3.28 -24.66 16.09
C VAL A 20 -3.46 -26.02 16.75
N ALA A 21 -4.61 -26.67 16.56
CA ALA A 21 -4.81 -28.06 16.97
C ALA A 21 -3.92 -29.03 16.16
N PRO A 22 -3.35 -30.08 16.77
CA PRO A 22 -2.44 -30.99 16.09
C PRO A 22 -3.14 -31.76 14.97
N ARG A 23 -2.70 -31.58 13.71
CA ARG A 23 -3.12 -32.45 12.61
C ARG A 23 -2.50 -33.83 12.80
N THR A 24 -3.35 -34.82 13.05
CA THR A 24 -3.00 -36.24 13.00
C THR A 24 -2.62 -36.60 11.57
N ALA A 25 -1.39 -37.09 11.42
CA ALA A 25 -0.90 -37.65 10.17
C ALA A 25 -1.61 -38.98 9.90
N SER A 26 -2.22 -39.12 8.72
CA SER A 26 -2.53 -40.42 8.12
C SER A 26 -1.92 -40.48 6.72
N ARG A 27 -1.18 -41.56 6.53
CA ARG A 27 -0.26 -41.87 5.44
C ARG A 27 -0.98 -42.82 4.49
N ALA A 28 -1.04 -42.51 3.19
CA ALA A 28 -1.36 -43.46 2.12
C ALA A 28 -0.68 -42.99 0.83
N VAL A 29 0.48 -43.55 0.49
CA VAL A 29 0.71 -44.60 -0.53
C VAL A 29 0.55 -44.09 -1.96
N SER A 30 1.70 -44.06 -2.64
CA SER A 30 1.91 -43.73 -4.04
C SER A 30 1.40 -44.81 -5.00
N SER A 31 0.90 -44.41 -6.16
CA SER A 31 0.87 -45.25 -7.36
C SER A 31 1.25 -44.45 -8.62
N ARG A 32 2.36 -44.87 -9.25
CA ARG A 32 2.76 -44.53 -10.62
C ARG A 32 1.75 -45.07 -11.65
N PRO A 33 1.77 -44.54 -12.89
CA PRO A 33 2.33 -45.30 -14.02
C PRO A 33 3.28 -44.43 -14.86
N ALA A 34 4.46 -44.89 -15.28
CA ALA A 34 4.80 -45.88 -16.30
C ALA A 34 4.88 -45.30 -17.73
N ARG A 35 6.09 -45.41 -18.28
CA ARG A 35 6.56 -44.99 -19.60
C ARG A 35 5.88 -45.76 -20.73
N GLY A 36 5.69 -45.09 -21.86
CA GLY A 36 5.50 -45.71 -23.18
C GLY A 36 6.32 -44.96 -24.22
N ALA A 37 7.22 -45.67 -24.90
CA ALA A 37 8.12 -45.18 -25.94
C ALA A 37 7.71 -45.73 -27.31
N ARG A 38 7.90 -44.94 -28.39
CA ARG A 38 8.25 -45.33 -29.78
C ARG A 38 8.21 -44.06 -30.66
N TRP A 39 9.31 -43.57 -31.24
CA TRP A 39 10.15 -44.02 -32.37
C TRP A 39 9.53 -43.83 -33.77
N GLY A 40 10.24 -43.07 -34.61
CA GLY A 40 10.15 -43.00 -36.08
C GLY A 40 9.55 -41.68 -36.59
N ALA A 41 10.04 -41.02 -37.64
CA ALA A 41 11.22 -41.17 -38.48
C ALA A 41 11.41 -39.84 -39.27
N SER A 42 12.63 -39.65 -39.77
CA SER A 42 13.18 -38.57 -40.61
C SER A 42 12.47 -38.25 -41.93
N GLY A 43 12.51 -36.98 -42.37
CA GLY A 43 12.39 -36.56 -43.78
C GLY A 43 12.50 -35.03 -43.98
N PRO A 44 13.18 -34.50 -45.04
CA PRO A 44 13.86 -33.18 -45.04
C PRO A 44 13.15 -32.08 -45.90
N PRO A 45 13.71 -30.86 -46.08
CA PRO A 45 12.96 -29.60 -46.19
C PRO A 45 12.68 -29.14 -47.62
N ALA A 46 11.62 -28.34 -47.79
CA ALA A 46 11.38 -27.57 -49.01
C ALA A 46 11.69 -26.07 -48.78
N ARG A 47 12.66 -25.58 -49.56
CA ARG A 47 12.99 -24.16 -49.75
C ARG A 47 12.10 -23.52 -50.83
N ARG A 48 12.13 -22.17 -50.83
CA ARG A 48 11.75 -21.19 -51.88
C ARG A 48 10.37 -20.54 -51.63
N ALA A 49 10.15 -19.24 -51.86
CA ALA A 49 10.91 -18.23 -52.58
C ALA A 49 10.63 -16.82 -52.03
N PHE A 50 11.63 -15.95 -52.17
CA PHE A 50 11.49 -14.50 -52.24
C PHE A 50 10.67 -14.11 -53.48
N SER A 51 9.77 -13.14 -53.34
CA SER A 51 9.31 -12.30 -54.45
C SER A 51 8.66 -11.01 -53.94
N SER A 52 9.39 -9.90 -54.09
CA SER A 52 8.89 -8.55 -54.40
C SER A 52 9.54 -8.15 -55.74
N PRO A 53 9.18 -7.05 -56.45
CA PRO A 53 8.13 -6.05 -56.24
C PRO A 53 7.30 -5.76 -57.53
N VAL A 54 6.15 -5.05 -57.42
CA VAL A 54 5.60 -4.22 -58.53
C VAL A 54 4.86 -3.01 -57.96
N ASP A 55 5.04 -1.89 -58.64
CA ASP A 55 4.68 -0.48 -58.37
C ASP A 55 3.19 -0.13 -58.18
N ALA A 56 2.97 0.85 -57.27
CA ALA A 56 2.21 2.11 -57.32
C ALA A 56 0.89 2.22 -58.17
N PRO A 57 -0.14 2.99 -57.75
CA PRO A 57 0.01 4.45 -57.55
C PRO A 57 -0.81 5.12 -56.42
N GLY A 58 -0.22 6.18 -55.87
CA GLY A 58 -0.82 7.51 -55.68
C GLY A 58 -2.15 7.64 -54.94
N GLY A 59 -2.08 7.95 -53.64
CA GLY A 59 -3.18 8.53 -52.89
C GLY A 59 -2.64 9.40 -51.75
N GLY A 60 -2.59 10.72 -51.98
CA GLY A 60 -2.17 11.68 -50.96
C GLY A 60 -3.18 11.73 -49.82
N ALA A 61 -2.76 11.29 -48.63
CA ALA A 61 -3.47 11.56 -47.39
C ALA A 61 -2.81 12.77 -46.72
N SER A 62 -3.54 13.88 -46.67
CA SER A 62 -3.22 15.04 -45.86
C SER A 62 -3.13 14.61 -44.39
N THR A 63 -1.93 14.59 -43.84
CA THR A 63 -1.72 14.47 -42.39
C THR A 63 -2.11 15.80 -41.75
N SER A 64 -3.34 15.89 -41.26
CA SER A 64 -3.72 16.94 -40.32
C SER A 64 -2.89 16.75 -39.05
N SER A 65 -2.01 17.71 -38.75
CA SER A 65 -1.36 17.83 -37.44
C SER A 65 -2.44 17.83 -36.35
N PRO A 66 -2.24 17.14 -35.22
CA PRO A 66 -3.19 17.19 -34.12
C PRO A 66 -3.29 18.64 -33.62
N GLU A 67 -4.51 19.17 -33.53
CA GLU A 67 -4.78 20.48 -32.95
C GLU A 67 -4.22 20.52 -31.52
N LEU A 68 -3.20 21.37 -31.31
CA LEU A 68 -2.66 21.67 -29.99
C LEU A 68 -3.74 22.39 -29.19
N HIS A 69 -4.30 21.71 -28.18
CA HIS A 69 -5.17 22.33 -27.19
C HIS A 69 -4.48 23.57 -26.58
N PRO A 70 -5.19 24.69 -26.39
CA PRO A 70 -4.59 25.91 -25.84
C PRO A 70 -4.12 25.61 -24.41
N ALA A 71 -2.82 25.82 -24.16
CA ALA A 71 -2.20 25.50 -22.88
C ALA A 71 -2.78 26.34 -21.73
N VAL A 72 -3.35 25.69 -20.72
CA VAL A 72 -4.02 26.35 -19.60
C VAL A 72 -3.10 26.38 -18.37
N PRO A 73 -2.84 27.56 -17.76
CA PRO A 73 -2.16 27.59 -16.47
C PRO A 73 -3.05 26.97 -15.38
N PRO A 74 -2.53 26.12 -14.48
CA PRO A 74 -3.35 25.56 -13.42
C PRO A 74 -3.87 26.68 -12.51
N PRO A 75 -5.18 26.71 -12.19
CA PRO A 75 -5.75 27.74 -11.33
C PRO A 75 -5.06 27.77 -9.96
N ARG A 76 -4.92 28.97 -9.37
CA ARG A 76 -4.36 29.19 -8.01
C ARG A 76 -5.45 29.70 -7.08
N GLY A 77 -5.44 29.27 -5.82
CA GLY A 77 -6.41 29.72 -4.81
C GLY A 77 -7.74 28.99 -4.90
N GLU A 78 -8.84 29.68 -4.57
CA GLU A 78 -10.20 29.16 -4.74
C GLU A 78 -10.43 28.75 -6.21
N GLY A 79 -10.97 27.55 -6.43
CA GLY A 79 -11.11 26.95 -7.76
C GLY A 79 -9.86 26.22 -8.29
N SER A 80 -8.77 26.17 -7.53
CA SER A 80 -7.62 25.31 -7.87
C SER A 80 -7.88 23.83 -7.59
N ALA A 81 -7.18 22.94 -8.30
CA ALA A 81 -7.20 21.50 -7.99
C ALA A 81 -6.80 21.22 -6.53
N ALA A 82 -5.82 21.94 -6.00
CA ALA A 82 -5.38 21.77 -4.61
C ALA A 82 -6.48 22.14 -3.61
N ALA A 83 -7.16 23.28 -3.81
CA ALA A 83 -8.27 23.70 -2.97
C ALA A 83 -9.47 22.76 -3.08
N ALA A 84 -9.82 22.34 -4.30
CA ALA A 84 -10.92 21.40 -4.54
C ALA A 84 -10.63 20.01 -3.93
N LEU A 85 -9.39 19.52 -4.06
CA LEU A 85 -8.98 18.29 -3.38
C LEU A 85 -9.10 18.48 -1.86
N GLN A 86 -8.59 19.57 -1.30
CA GLN A 86 -8.67 19.80 0.15
C GLN A 86 -10.10 19.85 0.68
N ALA A 87 -11.02 20.47 -0.07
CA ALA A 87 -12.44 20.60 0.30
C ALA A 87 -13.28 19.34 0.04
N ALA A 88 -12.76 18.34 -0.65
CA ALA A 88 -13.50 17.13 -0.98
C ALA A 88 -13.89 16.31 0.26
N GLU A 89 -15.18 16.03 0.42
CA GLU A 89 -15.75 15.26 1.54
C GLU A 89 -16.10 13.82 1.15
N SER A 90 -16.07 13.51 -0.15
CA SER A 90 -16.31 12.18 -0.69
C SER A 90 -15.32 11.80 -1.81
N TRP A 91 -15.27 10.51 -2.15
CA TRP A 91 -14.49 10.05 -3.29
C TRP A 91 -14.97 10.67 -4.61
N ARG A 92 -16.28 10.92 -4.75
CA ARG A 92 -16.88 11.57 -5.92
C ARG A 92 -16.40 13.01 -6.06
N ASP A 93 -16.26 13.74 -4.96
CA ASP A 93 -15.70 15.10 -4.96
C ASP A 93 -14.22 15.09 -5.33
N VAL A 94 -13.46 14.08 -4.87
CA VAL A 94 -12.06 13.92 -5.29
C VAL A 94 -11.95 13.66 -6.79
N LEU A 95 -12.81 12.81 -7.35
CA LEU A 95 -12.83 12.58 -8.80
C LEU A 95 -13.25 13.84 -9.56
N ALA A 96 -14.22 14.61 -9.05
CA ALA A 96 -14.57 15.90 -9.63
C ALA A 96 -13.38 16.89 -9.57
N ALA A 97 -12.67 16.95 -8.44
CA ALA A 97 -11.47 17.78 -8.30
C ALA A 97 -10.31 17.32 -9.18
N SER A 98 -10.21 16.01 -9.50
CA SER A 98 -9.12 15.49 -10.34
C SER A 98 -9.18 16.01 -11.78
N THR A 99 -10.35 16.45 -12.27
CA THR A 99 -10.47 17.08 -13.59
C THR A 99 -9.77 18.45 -13.65
N LEU A 100 -9.53 19.09 -12.51
CA LEU A 100 -8.80 20.35 -12.41
C LEU A 100 -7.27 20.15 -12.40
N ILE A 101 -6.81 18.91 -12.18
CA ILE A 101 -5.39 18.58 -12.21
C ILE A 101 -4.94 18.63 -13.66
N VAL A 102 -4.01 19.52 -14.01
CA VAL A 102 -3.37 19.54 -15.33
C VAL A 102 -2.31 18.45 -15.36
N LEU A 103 -2.34 17.53 -16.33
CA LEU A 103 -1.31 16.50 -16.52
C LEU A 103 -0.11 17.04 -17.31
N PRO A 104 1.05 16.37 -17.27
CA PRO A 104 2.25 16.85 -17.98
C PRO A 104 2.01 17.13 -19.46
N ASP A 105 1.29 16.26 -20.18
CA ASP A 105 0.97 16.37 -21.60
C ASP A 105 -0.01 17.52 -21.95
N GLU A 106 -0.71 18.07 -20.95
CA GLU A 106 -1.66 19.16 -21.11
C GLU A 106 -1.10 20.52 -20.67
N GLU A 107 0.05 20.50 -20.00
CA GLU A 107 0.66 21.67 -19.38
C GLU A 107 1.49 22.48 -20.38
N SER A 108 1.49 23.81 -20.24
CA SER A 108 2.38 24.63 -21.07
C SER A 108 3.84 24.36 -20.72
N VAL A 109 4.73 24.43 -21.72
CA VAL A 109 6.18 24.21 -21.55
C VAL A 109 6.78 25.09 -20.44
N ALA A 110 6.27 26.31 -20.25
CA ALA A 110 6.72 27.22 -19.20
C ALA A 110 6.38 26.72 -17.79
N TRP A 111 5.26 26.01 -17.62
CA TRP A 111 4.83 25.45 -16.34
C TRP A 111 5.41 24.07 -16.09
N GLN A 112 5.59 23.27 -17.15
CA GLN A 112 6.32 22.00 -17.08
C GLN A 112 7.73 22.18 -16.51
N ARG A 113 8.36 23.35 -16.68
CA ARG A 113 9.69 23.68 -16.10
C ARG A 113 9.65 23.99 -14.60
N GLN A 114 8.48 24.34 -14.05
CA GLN A 114 8.37 24.71 -12.64
C GLN A 114 8.26 23.48 -11.72
N ARG A 115 9.39 23.15 -11.08
CA ARG A 115 9.52 22.01 -10.15
C ARG A 115 8.45 21.95 -9.05
N ILE A 116 8.09 23.10 -8.47
CA ILE A 116 7.09 23.17 -7.40
C ILE A 116 5.70 22.66 -7.83
N HIS A 117 5.33 22.90 -9.09
CA HIS A 117 4.02 22.47 -9.61
C HIS A 117 3.98 20.98 -9.85
N ARG A 118 5.05 20.41 -10.40
CA ARG A 118 5.19 18.95 -10.59
C ARG A 118 5.07 18.20 -9.25
N LYS A 119 5.77 18.68 -8.22
CA LYS A 119 5.71 18.07 -6.87
C LYS A 119 4.34 18.17 -6.22
N ARG A 120 3.72 19.35 -6.24
CA ARG A 120 2.39 19.55 -5.65
C ARG A 120 1.33 18.69 -6.33
N ARG A 121 1.45 18.48 -7.65
CA ARG A 121 0.58 17.59 -8.44
C ARG A 121 0.71 16.14 -7.99
N ALA A 122 1.93 15.60 -8.00
CA ALA A 122 2.20 14.22 -7.63
C ALA A 122 1.76 13.91 -6.19
N GLY A 123 2.25 14.70 -5.21
CA GLY A 123 1.90 14.47 -3.81
C GLY A 123 0.44 14.78 -3.47
N GLY A 124 -0.16 15.79 -4.13
CA GLY A 124 -1.58 16.09 -3.98
C GLY A 124 -2.47 14.93 -4.46
N ALA A 125 -2.11 14.34 -5.60
CA ALA A 125 -2.79 13.17 -6.14
C ALA A 125 -2.59 11.92 -5.30
N ALA A 126 -1.37 11.65 -4.82
CA ALA A 126 -1.07 10.52 -3.94
C ALA A 126 -1.90 10.57 -2.63
N ARG A 127 -1.93 11.73 -1.95
CA ARG A 127 -2.76 11.91 -0.75
C ARG A 127 -4.26 11.78 -1.05
N ALA A 128 -4.70 12.21 -2.23
CA ALA A 128 -6.08 12.06 -2.66
C ALA A 128 -6.47 10.59 -2.88
N LEU A 129 -5.60 9.78 -3.49
CA LEU A 129 -5.77 8.33 -3.58
C LEU A 129 -5.88 7.69 -2.20
N GLY A 130 -5.01 8.10 -1.26
CA GLY A 130 -5.06 7.65 0.13
C GLY A 130 -6.40 7.93 0.82
N ARG A 131 -7.04 9.08 0.53
CA ARG A 131 -8.39 9.40 1.04
C ARG A 131 -9.46 8.54 0.39
N ILE A 132 -9.40 8.33 -0.93
CA ILE A 132 -10.33 7.46 -1.64
C ILE A 132 -10.28 6.05 -1.04
N ALA A 133 -9.09 5.49 -0.86
CA ALA A 133 -8.92 4.17 -0.23
C ALA A 133 -9.59 4.11 1.14
N ARG A 134 -9.38 5.12 2.00
CA ARG A 134 -10.04 5.18 3.33
C ARG A 134 -11.57 5.23 3.26
N TRP A 135 -12.14 5.97 2.31
CA TRP A 135 -13.60 6.03 2.17
C TRP A 135 -14.21 4.75 1.60
N LEU A 136 -13.47 4.06 0.73
CA LEU A 136 -13.95 2.93 -0.06
C LEU A 136 -13.49 1.56 0.44
N ALA A 137 -12.63 1.51 1.46
CA ALA A 137 -12.21 0.26 2.08
C ALA A 137 -13.37 -0.46 2.77
N ALA A 138 -14.47 0.23 3.10
CA ALA A 138 -15.64 -0.34 3.77
C ALA A 138 -16.45 -1.32 2.90
N ARG A 139 -16.95 -2.39 3.55
CA ARG A 139 -17.57 -3.60 2.96
C ARG A 139 -18.73 -3.35 2.01
N ASP A 140 -19.60 -2.42 2.38
CA ASP A 140 -20.80 -2.01 1.64
C ASP A 140 -20.46 -1.42 0.27
N LYS A 141 -19.19 -1.05 0.06
CA LYS A 141 -18.69 -0.40 -1.16
C LYS A 141 -17.90 -1.32 -2.07
N LEU A 142 -17.54 -2.52 -1.60
CA LEU A 142 -16.61 -3.42 -2.28
C LEU A 142 -17.26 -4.45 -3.23
N GLY A 143 -18.57 -4.70 -3.11
CA GLY A 143 -19.31 -5.65 -3.94
C GLY A 143 -19.35 -5.27 -5.43
N ALA A 144 -19.68 -6.23 -6.29
CA ALA A 144 -19.83 -6.00 -7.73
C ALA A 144 -20.88 -4.90 -8.02
N GLY A 145 -20.52 -3.93 -8.84
CA GLY A 145 -21.28 -2.71 -9.11
C GLY A 145 -21.26 -1.66 -7.98
N GLY A 146 -20.55 -1.93 -6.88
CA GLY A 146 -20.45 -1.07 -5.70
C GLY A 146 -19.62 0.19 -5.92
N GLU A 147 -19.55 1.06 -4.90
CA GLU A 147 -18.88 2.36 -5.03
C GLU A 147 -17.39 2.25 -5.35
N ARG A 148 -16.70 1.21 -4.85
CA ARG A 148 -15.32 0.94 -5.21
C ARG A 148 -15.20 0.73 -6.72
N GLU A 149 -15.99 -0.18 -7.28
CA GLU A 149 -15.97 -0.48 -8.71
C GLU A 149 -16.29 0.77 -9.53
N GLN A 150 -17.33 1.50 -9.15
CA GLN A 150 -17.67 2.79 -9.78
C GLN A 150 -16.49 3.77 -9.75
N CYS A 151 -15.78 3.88 -8.62
CA CYS A 151 -14.65 4.78 -8.49
C CYS A 151 -13.47 4.35 -9.36
N VAL A 152 -13.06 3.08 -9.29
CA VAL A 152 -11.85 2.60 -9.97
C VAL A 152 -12.04 2.43 -11.48
N CYS A 153 -13.28 2.27 -11.94
CA CYS A 153 -13.64 2.25 -13.35
C CYS A 153 -13.88 3.66 -13.94
N ASP A 154 -13.93 4.71 -13.11
CA ASP A 154 -14.07 6.09 -13.60
C ASP A 154 -12.76 6.59 -14.23
N ALA A 155 -12.83 7.17 -15.43
CA ALA A 155 -11.67 7.71 -16.14
C ALA A 155 -10.93 8.80 -15.32
N ARG A 156 -11.63 9.51 -14.44
CA ARG A 156 -11.06 10.52 -13.54
C ARG A 156 -10.18 9.91 -12.44
N PHE A 157 -10.40 8.64 -12.10
CA PHE A 157 -9.52 7.89 -11.19
C PHE A 157 -8.21 7.55 -11.88
N ALA A 158 -8.24 7.08 -13.13
CA ALA A 158 -7.02 6.84 -13.93
C ALA A 158 -6.20 8.13 -14.09
N ARG A 159 -6.85 9.27 -14.30
CA ARG A 159 -6.20 10.59 -14.29
C ARG A 159 -5.50 10.91 -12.97
N LEU A 160 -6.13 10.56 -11.84
CA LEU A 160 -5.54 10.77 -10.52
C LEU A 160 -4.30 9.90 -10.30
N VAL A 161 -4.35 8.64 -10.74
CA VAL A 161 -3.19 7.72 -10.73
C VAL A 161 -2.07 8.24 -11.63
N ALA A 162 -2.41 8.74 -12.82
CA ALA A 162 -1.44 9.37 -13.74
C ALA A 162 -0.76 10.59 -13.12
N ALA A 163 -1.53 11.44 -12.42
CA ALA A 163 -1.01 12.60 -11.72
C ALA A 163 -0.07 12.21 -10.57
N ALA A 164 -0.40 11.18 -9.79
CA ALA A 164 0.45 10.67 -8.72
C ALA A 164 1.78 10.08 -9.24
N ALA A 165 1.74 9.44 -10.41
CA ALA A 165 2.92 8.88 -11.06
C ALA A 165 3.75 9.90 -11.86
N ALA A 166 3.27 11.14 -12.02
CA ALA A 166 3.88 12.12 -12.92
C ALA A 166 5.34 12.47 -12.53
N PRO A 167 6.23 12.72 -13.50
CA PRO A 167 7.60 13.16 -13.21
C PRO A 167 7.66 14.43 -12.37
N THR A 168 8.52 14.43 -11.35
CA THR A 168 8.83 15.60 -10.51
C THR A 168 10.07 16.37 -10.99
N THR A 169 10.88 15.78 -11.87
CA THR A 169 12.07 16.35 -12.53
C THR A 169 11.84 16.68 -14.00
N GLU A 170 12.69 17.56 -14.56
CA GLU A 170 12.72 17.81 -16.01
C GLU A 170 13.29 16.58 -16.75
N GLY A 171 12.74 16.27 -17.94
CA GLY A 171 13.22 15.15 -18.78
C GLY A 171 12.69 13.75 -18.43
N GLY A 172 11.82 13.60 -17.43
CA GLY A 172 11.24 12.31 -17.05
C GLY A 172 10.15 11.75 -17.98
N GLY A 173 9.97 12.35 -19.17
CA GLY A 173 9.09 11.89 -20.23
C GLY A 173 9.89 11.15 -21.31
N GLY A 174 9.84 9.81 -21.29
CA GLY A 174 10.20 8.98 -22.42
C GLY A 174 11.70 8.73 -22.65
N ALA A 175 12.13 7.50 -22.37
CA ALA A 175 13.17 6.85 -23.18
C ALA A 175 12.59 6.64 -24.59
N GLY A 176 12.87 7.56 -25.49
CA GLY A 176 12.50 7.50 -26.91
C GLY A 176 13.42 8.44 -27.67
N GLY A 177 14.19 7.87 -28.59
CA GLY A 177 15.37 8.49 -29.20
C GLY A 177 15.17 9.91 -29.73
N GLY A 178 16.18 10.75 -29.47
CA GLY A 178 16.40 12.03 -30.12
C GLY A 178 17.91 12.23 -30.22
N ALA A 179 18.41 12.39 -31.44
CA ALA A 179 19.81 12.44 -31.78
C ALA A 179 20.59 13.52 -31.01
N ARG A 180 21.81 13.18 -30.60
CA ARG A 180 22.84 14.16 -30.25
C ARG A 180 23.13 14.98 -31.50
N ILE A 181 22.98 16.29 -31.39
CA ILE A 181 23.67 17.24 -32.26
C ILE A 181 24.88 17.65 -31.43
N ASP A 182 26.04 17.11 -31.80
CA ASP A 182 27.33 17.61 -31.38
C ASP A 182 27.58 18.87 -32.21
N ASP A 183 27.69 20.03 -31.56
CA ASP A 183 28.31 21.22 -32.14
C ASP A 183 29.58 21.49 -31.32
N ASP A 184 30.70 21.02 -31.87
CA ASP A 184 32.03 21.55 -31.63
C ASP A 184 32.10 22.96 -32.22
N ASP A 185 32.70 23.91 -31.50
CA ASP A 185 33.59 24.91 -32.09
C ASP A 185 34.50 25.50 -31.00
N ASP A 186 35.79 25.26 -31.21
CA ASP A 186 36.98 25.82 -30.54
C ASP A 186 37.11 27.34 -30.80
N ASP A 187 37.76 28.05 -29.87
CA ASP A 187 38.93 28.90 -30.18
C ASP A 187 39.42 29.69 -28.93
N HIS A 188 40.71 29.48 -28.60
CA HIS A 188 41.79 30.43 -28.20
C HIS A 188 41.47 31.66 -27.30
N GLU A 189 42.31 32.19 -26.40
CA GLU A 189 43.58 31.90 -25.70
C GLU A 189 43.85 33.15 -24.79
N GLU A 190 44.69 33.00 -23.76
CA GLU A 190 45.48 34.05 -23.07
C GLU A 190 44.89 35.05 -22.03
N GLU A 191 45.29 34.77 -20.77
CA GLU A 191 46.03 35.58 -19.78
C GLU A 191 45.58 36.97 -19.22
N GLU A 192 45.56 36.94 -17.88
CA GLU A 192 46.04 37.94 -16.88
C GLU A 192 45.29 39.25 -16.54
N SER A 193 44.74 39.19 -15.31
CA SER A 193 45.00 40.10 -14.17
C SER A 193 44.00 41.22 -13.82
N ALA A 194 43.92 41.44 -12.49
CA ALA A 194 43.39 42.60 -11.75
C ALA A 194 41.93 42.59 -11.23
N VAL A 195 41.78 42.03 -10.02
CA VAL A 195 41.22 42.67 -8.81
C VAL A 195 40.00 43.61 -8.97
N ARG A 196 38.79 43.13 -8.62
CA ARG A 196 37.87 43.72 -7.60
C ARG A 196 36.48 43.05 -7.55
N SER A 197 36.12 42.64 -6.33
CA SER A 197 34.79 42.68 -5.69
C SER A 197 33.53 42.12 -6.38
N SER A 198 32.82 41.32 -5.57
CA SER A 198 31.36 41.17 -5.47
C SER A 198 30.75 39.88 -6.02
N SER A 199 29.92 39.28 -5.16
CA SER A 199 28.84 38.32 -5.41
C SER A 199 29.14 37.15 -6.35
N VAL A 200 29.56 36.03 -5.76
CA VAL A 200 29.43 34.72 -6.40
C VAL A 200 27.95 34.32 -6.38
N ASN A 201 27.22 34.68 -7.44
CA ASN A 201 25.99 34.00 -7.81
C ASN A 201 26.38 32.60 -8.32
N HIS A 202 26.16 31.57 -7.50
CA HIS A 202 26.11 30.20 -7.98
C HIS A 202 24.88 30.06 -8.89
N HIS A 203 25.08 30.05 -10.21
CA HIS A 203 24.09 29.52 -11.13
C HIS A 203 24.17 27.98 -11.06
N PRO A 204 23.12 27.27 -10.58
CA PRO A 204 23.07 25.82 -10.74
C PRO A 204 22.85 25.48 -12.21
N SER A 205 23.63 24.52 -12.73
CA SER A 205 23.46 23.96 -14.07
C SER A 205 22.03 23.44 -14.32
N PRO A 206 21.52 23.39 -15.58
CA PRO A 206 20.10 23.17 -15.88
C PRO A 206 19.62 21.72 -15.68
N HIS A 207 20.50 20.79 -15.32
CA HIS A 207 20.13 19.41 -15.00
C HIS A 207 20.22 19.20 -13.49
N SER A 208 19.34 19.84 -12.72
CA SER A 208 19.36 19.67 -11.27
C SER A 208 18.84 18.28 -10.90
N SER A 209 19.74 17.35 -10.58
CA SER A 209 19.42 16.12 -9.86
C SER A 209 18.64 16.47 -8.59
N LEU A 210 17.62 15.68 -8.24
CA LEU A 210 16.88 15.85 -6.98
C LEU A 210 17.85 15.88 -5.78
N THR A 211 17.53 16.62 -4.72
CA THR A 211 18.22 16.40 -3.43
C THR A 211 17.81 15.05 -2.82
N ALA A 212 18.50 14.60 -1.78
CA ALA A 212 18.13 13.37 -1.06
C ALA A 212 16.74 13.48 -0.41
N GLU A 213 16.45 14.59 0.25
CA GLU A 213 15.12 14.89 0.84
C GLU A 213 14.03 14.91 -0.23
N GLU A 214 14.34 15.48 -1.39
CA GLU A 214 13.40 15.55 -2.49
C GLU A 214 13.08 14.16 -3.07
N ARG A 215 14.08 13.28 -3.19
CA ARG A 215 13.86 11.88 -3.57
C ARG A 215 13.03 11.15 -2.51
N ALA A 216 13.33 11.36 -1.24
CA ALA A 216 12.58 10.75 -0.14
C ALA A 216 11.10 11.17 -0.17
N GLY A 217 10.81 12.45 -0.46
CA GLY A 217 9.45 12.95 -0.66
C GLY A 217 8.73 12.27 -1.82
N ASP A 218 9.38 12.16 -2.99
CA ASP A 218 8.79 11.49 -4.16
C ASP A 218 8.50 10.01 -3.88
N VAL A 219 9.35 9.35 -3.11
CA VAL A 219 9.19 7.95 -2.70
C VAL A 219 8.04 7.81 -1.70
N ALA A 220 7.93 8.70 -0.73
CA ALA A 220 6.82 8.72 0.23
C ALA A 220 5.46 8.91 -0.46
N ASP A 221 5.39 9.83 -1.43
CA ASP A 221 4.17 10.01 -2.24
C ASP A 221 3.86 8.74 -3.07
N ALA A 222 4.87 8.09 -3.65
CA ALA A 222 4.67 6.86 -4.40
C ALA A 222 4.22 5.67 -3.51
N LEU A 223 4.76 5.57 -2.29
CA LEU A 223 4.34 4.60 -1.28
C LEU A 223 2.87 4.80 -0.88
N GLU A 224 2.44 6.05 -0.66
CA GLU A 224 1.04 6.35 -0.34
C GLU A 224 0.10 5.95 -1.49
N ALA A 225 0.49 6.24 -2.74
CA ALA A 225 -0.29 5.86 -3.90
C ALA A 225 -0.38 4.33 -4.08
N LEU A 226 0.73 3.59 -3.92
CA LEU A 226 0.72 2.13 -3.99
C LEU A 226 -0.10 1.51 -2.88
N ARG A 227 0.05 2.01 -1.65
CA ARG A 227 -0.76 1.58 -0.51
C ARG A 227 -2.25 1.72 -0.82
N ALA A 228 -2.68 2.88 -1.32
CA ALA A 228 -4.07 3.11 -1.68
C ALA A 228 -4.58 2.16 -2.78
N LEU A 229 -3.76 1.92 -3.83
CA LEU A 229 -4.11 1.02 -4.91
C LEU A 229 -4.22 -0.45 -4.44
N GLY A 230 -3.33 -0.88 -3.55
CA GLY A 230 -3.40 -2.22 -2.93
C GLY A 230 -4.64 -2.41 -2.06
N SER A 231 -5.07 -1.36 -1.34
CA SER A 231 -6.33 -1.38 -0.56
C SER A 231 -7.56 -1.49 -1.44
N LEU A 232 -7.54 -0.86 -2.62
CA LEU A 232 -8.64 -0.92 -3.58
C LEU A 232 -8.65 -2.23 -4.41
N ALA A 233 -7.62 -3.07 -4.31
CA ALA A 233 -7.53 -4.34 -5.01
C ALA A 233 -8.44 -5.46 -4.42
N PRO A 234 -8.58 -6.66 -5.04
CA PRO A 234 -8.38 -6.87 -6.46
C PRO A 234 -9.35 -5.95 -7.16
N LEU A 235 -8.82 -5.13 -8.04
CA LEU A 235 -9.68 -4.19 -8.73
C LEU A 235 -10.57 -5.05 -9.70
N PRO A 236 -11.80 -4.64 -10.02
CA PRO A 236 -12.82 -5.45 -10.72
C PRO A 236 -12.43 -5.66 -12.20
N TRP A 237 -11.41 -6.49 -12.37
CA TRP A 237 -10.52 -6.58 -13.50
C TRP A 237 -10.70 -7.98 -14.06
N GLY A 238 -11.65 -8.16 -14.96
CA GLY A 238 -11.80 -9.43 -15.68
C GLY A 238 -10.47 -9.77 -16.35
N ILE A 239 -9.77 -10.78 -15.83
CA ILE A 239 -8.39 -11.14 -16.21
C ILE A 239 -8.30 -11.66 -17.67
N HIS A 240 -9.43 -11.78 -18.36
CA HIS A 240 -9.50 -12.52 -19.62
C HIS A 240 -9.84 -11.72 -20.87
N GLU A 241 -10.33 -10.47 -20.78
CA GLU A 241 -10.73 -9.73 -21.99
C GLU A 241 -10.26 -8.27 -21.95
N ARG A 242 -9.22 -7.96 -22.75
CA ARG A 242 -8.91 -6.57 -23.11
C ARG A 242 -10.08 -6.02 -23.91
N HIS A 243 -11.03 -5.37 -23.26
CA HIS A 243 -11.96 -4.49 -23.95
C HIS A 243 -11.27 -3.15 -24.22
N PRO A 244 -11.40 -2.57 -25.43
CA PRO A 244 -11.06 -1.16 -25.65
C PRO A 244 -11.82 -0.31 -24.61
N GLY A 245 -11.08 0.36 -23.71
CA GLY A 245 -11.65 1.06 -22.55
C GLY A 245 -11.37 0.41 -21.20
N ASP A 246 -10.59 -0.69 -21.15
CA ASP A 246 -10.10 -1.28 -19.91
C ASP A 246 -9.35 -0.24 -19.04
N PRO A 247 -9.90 0.17 -17.88
CA PRO A 247 -9.29 1.17 -17.00
C PRO A 247 -7.88 0.78 -16.57
N ILE A 248 -7.60 -0.53 -16.46
CA ILE A 248 -6.30 -1.10 -16.09
C ILE A 248 -5.25 -0.79 -17.12
N ALA A 249 -5.57 -1.00 -18.40
CA ALA A 249 -4.62 -0.84 -19.48
C ALA A 249 -4.09 0.61 -19.50
N SER A 250 -4.97 1.57 -19.20
CA SER A 250 -4.58 2.98 -19.06
C SER A 250 -3.77 3.28 -17.78
N MET A 251 -4.08 2.62 -16.65
CA MET A 251 -3.39 2.85 -15.38
C MET A 251 -2.04 2.12 -15.28
N ARG A 252 -1.86 0.98 -15.95
CA ARG A 252 -0.71 0.08 -15.80
C ARG A 252 0.65 0.77 -15.99
N PRO A 253 0.86 1.65 -16.98
CA PRO A 253 2.13 2.38 -17.11
C PRO A 253 2.40 3.31 -15.92
N HIS A 254 1.36 3.90 -15.34
CA HIS A 254 1.46 4.79 -14.18
C HIS A 254 1.76 4.00 -12.90
N VAL A 255 1.08 2.87 -12.68
CA VAL A 255 1.38 1.97 -11.54
C VAL A 255 2.80 1.39 -11.66
N SER A 256 3.21 0.99 -12.87
CA SER A 256 4.58 0.54 -13.15
C SER A 256 5.61 1.60 -12.77
N ARG A 257 5.31 2.87 -13.04
CA ARG A 257 6.16 4.00 -12.67
C ARG A 257 6.22 4.21 -11.15
N LEU A 258 5.10 4.10 -10.43
CA LEU A 258 5.08 4.17 -8.96
C LEU A 258 5.95 3.08 -8.33
N ILE A 259 5.82 1.82 -8.80
CA ILE A 259 6.65 0.69 -8.35
C ILE A 259 8.13 1.00 -8.59
N ARG A 260 8.48 1.53 -9.76
CA ARG A 260 9.88 1.89 -10.08
C ARG A 260 10.40 3.06 -9.26
N ILE A 261 9.57 4.06 -8.93
CA ILE A 261 9.97 5.16 -8.03
C ILE A 261 10.33 4.58 -6.66
N VAL A 262 9.48 3.72 -6.10
CA VAL A 262 9.74 3.08 -4.79
C VAL A 262 11.01 2.22 -4.84
N ALA A 263 11.18 1.41 -5.89
CA ALA A 263 12.36 0.58 -6.06
C ALA A 263 13.66 1.37 -6.33
N SER A 264 13.56 2.57 -6.90
CA SER A 264 14.73 3.43 -7.21
C SER A 264 15.48 3.90 -5.96
N SER A 265 14.84 3.80 -4.79
CA SER A 265 15.47 4.06 -3.49
C SER A 265 16.47 2.99 -3.07
N HIS A 266 16.56 1.85 -3.77
CA HIS A 266 17.50 0.77 -3.42
C HIS A 266 18.98 1.24 -3.45
N PRO A 267 19.83 0.84 -2.49
CA PRO A 267 19.58 -0.13 -1.39
C PRO A 267 18.86 0.45 -0.16
N SER A 268 18.43 1.70 -0.22
CA SER A 268 17.95 2.51 0.91
C SER A 268 16.43 2.53 1.10
N ILE A 269 15.65 1.62 0.49
CA ILE A 269 14.24 1.48 0.88
C ILE A 269 14.21 0.96 2.31
N ALA A 270 13.57 1.71 3.20
CA ALA A 270 13.47 1.26 4.58
C ALA A 270 12.62 -0.02 4.62
N PRO A 271 13.00 -1.06 5.38
CA PRO A 271 12.21 -2.29 5.47
C PRO A 271 10.74 -2.03 5.86
N HIS A 272 10.48 -0.98 6.65
CA HIS A 272 9.14 -0.55 7.02
C HIS A 272 8.32 0.05 5.87
N ASP A 273 8.96 0.64 4.87
CA ASP A 273 8.27 1.11 3.67
C ASP A 273 8.08 -0.01 2.66
N ALA A 274 9.02 -0.96 2.61
CA ALA A 274 8.99 -2.09 1.71
C ALA A 274 7.82 -3.05 1.99
N THR A 275 7.46 -3.25 3.26
CA THR A 275 6.42 -4.22 3.63
C THR A 275 5.00 -3.87 3.13
N PRO A 276 4.43 -2.65 3.33
CA PRO A 276 3.15 -2.30 2.72
C PRO A 276 3.24 -2.21 1.19
N ALA A 277 4.38 -1.81 0.63
CA ALA A 277 4.57 -1.75 -0.81
C ALA A 277 4.59 -3.13 -1.47
N ALA A 278 5.25 -4.12 -0.84
CA ALA A 278 5.25 -5.51 -1.27
C ALA A 278 3.84 -6.10 -1.21
N TRP A 279 3.11 -5.83 -0.12
CA TRP A 279 1.69 -6.21 0.00
C TRP A 279 0.85 -5.61 -1.14
N ALA A 280 1.02 -4.32 -1.45
CA ALA A 280 0.28 -3.68 -2.53
C ALA A 280 0.62 -4.29 -3.90
N CYS A 281 1.90 -4.59 -4.15
CA CYS A 281 2.34 -5.25 -5.38
C CYS A 281 1.71 -6.64 -5.55
N ASP A 282 1.66 -7.43 -4.46
CA ASP A 282 1.02 -8.75 -4.45
C ASP A 282 -0.48 -8.65 -4.78
N ARG A 283 -1.18 -7.74 -4.12
CA ARG A 283 -2.60 -7.44 -4.33
C ARG A 283 -2.93 -6.96 -5.75
N LEU A 284 -1.98 -6.31 -6.41
CA LEU A 284 -2.05 -5.89 -7.81
C LEU A 284 -1.63 -6.99 -8.80
N GLY A 285 -1.40 -8.21 -8.32
CA GLY A 285 -1.04 -9.38 -9.14
C GLY A 285 0.39 -9.35 -9.69
N LEU A 286 1.29 -8.54 -9.12
CA LEU A 286 2.68 -8.43 -9.61
C LEU A 286 3.46 -9.74 -9.46
N PHE A 287 3.13 -10.53 -8.45
CA PHE A 287 3.82 -11.77 -8.11
C PHE A 287 3.05 -13.05 -8.47
N SER A 288 1.94 -12.94 -9.22
CA SER A 288 1.16 -14.12 -9.66
C SER A 288 1.96 -14.96 -10.67
N ASP A 289 1.76 -16.28 -10.62
CA ASP A 289 2.38 -17.27 -11.53
C ASP A 289 1.79 -17.26 -12.95
N ASP A 290 0.69 -16.54 -13.21
CA ASP A 290 0.06 -16.36 -14.54
C ASP A 290 0.93 -15.56 -15.54
N VAL A 291 2.18 -15.28 -15.16
CA VAL A 291 3.22 -14.52 -15.89
C VAL A 291 3.67 -15.12 -17.23
N ASN A 292 3.30 -16.37 -17.54
CA ASN A 292 3.68 -17.02 -18.79
C ASN A 292 2.61 -16.88 -19.90
N GLU A 293 1.48 -16.24 -19.62
CA GLU A 293 0.45 -16.04 -20.64
C GLU A 293 0.77 -14.82 -21.51
N MET A 294 0.82 -15.05 -22.82
CA MET A 294 0.90 -13.98 -23.82
C MET A 294 -0.52 -13.64 -24.30
N ASN A 295 -0.76 -12.36 -24.54
CA ASN A 295 -1.90 -11.91 -25.34
C ASN A 295 -1.73 -12.42 -26.77
N ASP A 296 -2.81 -12.40 -27.54
CA ASP A 296 -2.83 -12.87 -28.93
C ASP A 296 -1.91 -12.03 -29.84
N ASP A 297 -1.53 -10.82 -29.41
CA ASP A 297 -0.56 -9.93 -30.05
C ASP A 297 0.91 -10.20 -29.66
N GLY A 298 1.18 -11.23 -28.84
CA GLY A 298 2.51 -11.61 -28.38
C GLY A 298 3.05 -10.77 -27.20
N THR A 299 2.28 -9.83 -26.66
CA THR A 299 2.66 -9.08 -25.44
C THR A 299 2.34 -9.89 -24.19
N PRO A 300 3.12 -9.82 -23.10
CA PRO A 300 2.76 -10.49 -21.84
C PRO A 300 1.41 -10.00 -21.30
N ARG A 301 0.52 -10.89 -20.81
CA ARG A 301 -0.74 -10.51 -20.14
C ARG A 301 -0.48 -9.76 -18.82
N GLY A 302 0.68 -9.97 -18.20
CA GLY A 302 1.10 -9.35 -16.95
C GLY A 302 1.92 -8.06 -17.06
N TRP A 303 2.72 -7.82 -16.02
CA TRP A 303 3.61 -6.67 -15.88
C TRP A 303 4.87 -6.82 -16.74
N ASP A 304 5.47 -5.74 -17.20
CA ASP A 304 6.74 -5.79 -17.96
C ASP A 304 7.94 -6.20 -17.08
N ALA A 305 9.03 -6.64 -17.72
CA ALA A 305 10.20 -7.16 -17.02
C ALA A 305 10.87 -6.16 -16.06
N ALA A 306 10.91 -4.87 -16.40
CA ALA A 306 11.52 -3.85 -15.55
C ALA A 306 10.65 -3.59 -14.31
N THR A 307 9.32 -3.63 -14.46
CA THR A 307 8.39 -3.49 -13.34
C THR A 307 8.45 -4.71 -12.41
N ARG A 308 8.59 -5.92 -12.95
CA ARG A 308 8.80 -7.13 -12.12
C ARG A 308 10.10 -7.07 -11.34
N CYS A 309 11.21 -6.66 -11.98
CA CYS A 309 12.49 -6.48 -11.31
C CYS A 309 12.39 -5.45 -10.17
N ALA A 310 11.68 -4.34 -10.41
CA ALA A 310 11.40 -3.35 -9.36
C ALA A 310 10.56 -3.94 -8.21
N GLY A 311 9.56 -4.76 -8.53
CA GLY A 311 8.79 -5.53 -7.54
C GLY A 311 9.65 -6.48 -6.70
N ASP A 312 10.56 -7.22 -7.33
CA ASP A 312 11.49 -8.12 -6.64
C ASP A 312 12.42 -7.38 -5.68
N VAL A 313 12.87 -6.17 -6.07
CA VAL A 313 13.66 -5.28 -5.20
C VAL A 313 12.87 -4.90 -3.95
N ILE A 314 11.62 -4.50 -4.10
CA ILE A 314 10.73 -4.17 -2.96
C ILE A 314 10.48 -5.40 -2.09
N LYS A 315 10.17 -6.54 -2.71
CA LYS A 315 9.90 -7.81 -2.02
C LYS A 315 11.08 -8.25 -1.16
N ARG A 316 12.30 -8.26 -1.72
CA ARG A 316 13.53 -8.63 -1.00
C ARG A 316 13.81 -7.71 0.20
N ALA A 317 13.53 -6.42 0.07
CA ALA A 317 13.69 -5.49 1.18
C ALA A 317 12.71 -5.76 2.35
N ALA A 318 11.57 -6.38 2.07
CA ALA A 318 10.59 -6.76 3.09
C ALA A 318 10.86 -8.14 3.75
N GLU A 319 11.61 -9.03 3.09
CA GLU A 319 11.83 -10.42 3.53
C GLU A 319 12.62 -10.56 4.85
N GLY A 320 13.40 -9.54 5.24
CA GLY A 320 14.22 -9.57 6.45
C GLY A 320 13.48 -9.28 7.76
N LEU A 321 12.18 -8.98 7.71
CA LEU A 321 11.39 -8.58 8.88
C LEU A 321 10.49 -9.72 9.35
N PRO A 322 10.39 -10.00 10.67
CA PRO A 322 9.47 -11.00 11.21
C PRO A 322 8.05 -10.44 11.39
N PHE A 323 7.69 -9.40 10.62
CA PHE A 323 6.37 -8.81 10.62
C PHE A 323 6.01 -8.21 9.25
N LYS A 324 4.71 -8.11 8.97
CA LYS A 324 4.15 -7.49 7.76
C LYS A 324 3.11 -6.45 8.12
N ILE A 325 3.06 -5.36 7.36
CA ILE A 325 1.96 -4.40 7.43
C ILE A 325 0.99 -4.69 6.29
N LEU A 326 -0.29 -4.82 6.64
CA LEU A 326 -1.38 -5.21 5.76
C LEU A 326 -2.43 -4.11 5.80
N PRO A 327 -2.27 -3.05 4.97
CA PRO A 327 -3.19 -1.94 4.90
C PRO A 327 -4.65 -2.37 4.69
N ASP A 328 -5.57 -1.77 5.45
CA ASP A 328 -7.02 -1.94 5.28
C ASP A 328 -7.53 -3.40 5.28
N LEU A 329 -6.74 -4.38 5.73
CA LEU A 329 -7.09 -5.81 5.71
C LEU A 329 -8.29 -6.15 6.60
N ALA A 330 -8.39 -5.48 7.76
CA ALA A 330 -9.49 -5.68 8.70
C ALA A 330 -10.77 -4.99 8.24
N THR A 331 -10.70 -4.18 7.18
CA THR A 331 -11.89 -3.59 6.63
C THR A 331 -12.72 -4.70 6.02
N PRO A 332 -13.93 -4.94 6.54
CA PRO A 332 -14.65 -6.14 6.17
C PRO A 332 -14.88 -6.10 4.64
N GLY A 333 -14.61 -7.15 3.84
CA GLY A 333 -15.08 -7.20 2.43
C GLY A 333 -14.19 -7.77 1.31
N GLY A 334 -13.32 -8.74 1.57
CA GLY A 334 -12.65 -9.48 0.49
C GLY A 334 -13.58 -10.52 -0.16
N GLU A 335 -13.87 -10.39 -1.46
CA GLU A 335 -14.21 -11.55 -2.29
C GLU A 335 -12.94 -12.34 -2.61
N PHE A 336 -13.09 -13.65 -2.50
CA PHE A 336 -12.07 -14.66 -2.68
C PHE A 336 -11.76 -14.86 -4.17
N GLY A 337 -10.50 -15.19 -4.49
CA GLY A 337 -10.22 -15.81 -5.78
C GLY A 337 -11.02 -17.11 -5.91
N GLU A 338 -11.66 -17.31 -7.06
CA GLU A 338 -12.58 -18.41 -7.39
C GLU A 338 -11.99 -19.84 -7.28
N ASN A 339 -10.80 -20.03 -6.70
CA ASN A 339 -10.05 -21.29 -6.71
C ASN A 339 -9.88 -21.98 -5.34
N LYS A 340 -10.69 -21.65 -4.33
CA LYS A 340 -10.79 -22.47 -3.12
C LYS A 340 -12.24 -22.88 -2.91
N GLU A 341 -12.49 -24.20 -2.99
CA GLU A 341 -13.81 -24.80 -2.75
C GLU A 341 -14.47 -24.16 -1.51
N PRO A 342 -15.76 -23.79 -1.60
CA PRO A 342 -16.47 -23.22 -0.47
C PRO A 342 -16.50 -24.27 0.65
N ARG A 343 -15.75 -24.02 1.72
CA ARG A 343 -16.02 -24.73 2.97
C ARG A 343 -17.42 -24.31 3.38
N LEU A 344 -18.31 -25.30 3.48
CA LEU A 344 -19.67 -25.20 4.00
C LEU A 344 -19.66 -24.43 5.32
N LEU A 345 -19.85 -23.11 5.24
CA LEU A 345 -20.27 -22.26 6.33
C LEU A 345 -21.70 -21.89 5.96
N ASP A 346 -22.64 -22.44 6.72
CA ASP A 346 -24.07 -22.17 6.60
C ASP A 346 -24.32 -20.67 6.43
N GLU A 347 -25.24 -20.34 5.52
CA GLU A 347 -25.81 -19.04 5.20
C GLU A 347 -25.50 -17.94 6.24
N VAL A 348 -24.36 -17.28 6.08
CA VAL A 348 -24.06 -16.07 6.87
C VAL A 348 -24.98 -14.98 6.33
N GLN A 349 -26.07 -14.69 7.04
CA GLN A 349 -26.84 -13.47 6.82
C GLN A 349 -25.86 -12.28 6.82
N VAL A 350 -25.66 -11.70 5.64
CA VAL A 350 -24.81 -10.53 5.45
C VAL A 350 -25.58 -9.33 5.98
N ASP A 351 -25.41 -9.05 7.26
CA ASP A 351 -25.92 -7.84 7.88
C ASP A 351 -25.10 -6.66 7.36
N LEU A 352 -25.71 -5.81 6.53
CA LEU A 352 -25.05 -4.69 5.84
C LEU A 352 -24.65 -3.54 6.80
N ASP A 353 -25.04 -3.63 8.07
CA ASP A 353 -24.85 -2.58 9.09
C ASP A 353 -23.59 -2.79 9.97
N PHE A 354 -22.63 -3.61 9.55
CA PHE A 354 -21.41 -3.85 10.33
C PHE A 354 -20.38 -2.73 10.17
N GLU A 355 -20.32 -1.84 11.16
CA GLU A 355 -19.30 -0.78 11.23
C GLU A 355 -18.18 -1.13 12.22
N LEU A 356 -16.94 -1.24 11.73
CA LEU A 356 -15.76 -1.41 12.58
C LEU A 356 -15.33 -0.04 13.14
N THR A 357 -16.05 0.41 14.16
CA THR A 357 -15.74 1.64 14.91
C THR A 357 -15.33 1.30 16.33
N VAL A 358 -14.68 2.24 17.00
CA VAL A 358 -14.33 1.99 18.39
C VAL A 358 -15.51 2.21 19.32
N GLU A 359 -16.49 3.03 18.93
CA GLU A 359 -17.77 3.16 19.61
C GLU A 359 -18.49 1.81 19.68
N ALA A 360 -18.52 1.07 18.58
CA ALA A 360 -19.11 -0.27 18.53
C ALA A 360 -18.35 -1.26 19.43
N LEU A 361 -17.01 -1.29 19.32
CA LEU A 361 -16.18 -2.14 20.18
C LEU A 361 -16.34 -1.80 21.67
N ALA A 362 -16.33 -0.52 22.04
CA ALA A 362 -16.45 -0.07 23.42
C ALA A 362 -17.85 -0.34 24.01
N ALA A 363 -18.89 -0.38 23.16
CA ALA A 363 -20.24 -0.74 23.59
C ALA A 363 -20.41 -2.24 23.85
N GLU A 364 -19.73 -3.09 23.08
CA GLU A 364 -19.85 -4.55 23.20
C GLU A 364 -18.84 -5.18 24.18
N VAL A 365 -17.60 -4.69 24.19
CA VAL A 365 -16.48 -5.32 24.87
C VAL A 365 -16.41 -4.83 26.33
N PRO A 366 -16.28 -5.72 27.32
CA PRO A 366 -16.18 -5.34 28.73
C PRO A 366 -14.76 -4.86 29.10
N PHE A 367 -14.31 -3.76 28.50
CA PHE A 367 -13.02 -3.14 28.78
C PHE A 367 -12.87 -2.76 30.26
N ARG A 368 -11.68 -3.01 30.82
CA ARG A 368 -11.34 -2.66 32.20
C ARG A 368 -9.90 -2.18 32.33
N ALA A 369 -9.68 -1.14 33.13
CA ALA A 369 -8.35 -0.77 33.59
C ALA A 369 -7.84 -1.84 34.56
N GLU A 370 -6.84 -2.60 34.12
CA GLU A 370 -6.24 -3.65 34.93
C GLU A 370 -5.13 -3.11 35.84
N LYS A 371 -4.76 -3.87 36.87
CA LYS A 371 -3.61 -3.54 37.72
C LYS A 371 -2.38 -4.29 37.26
N LEU A 372 -1.32 -3.56 36.95
CA LEU A 372 -0.02 -4.10 36.57
C LEU A 372 0.97 -4.04 37.75
N VAL A 373 1.91 -4.97 37.79
CA VAL A 373 3.09 -4.89 38.64
C VAL A 373 4.25 -4.34 37.83
N THR A 374 4.79 -3.19 38.22
CA THR A 374 5.97 -2.61 37.56
C THR A 374 7.23 -3.42 37.86
N ARG A 375 8.32 -3.17 37.11
CA ARG A 375 9.64 -3.79 37.38
C ARG A 375 10.13 -3.56 38.82
N ASP A 376 9.74 -2.45 39.44
CA ASP A 376 10.05 -2.11 40.84
C ASP A 376 9.10 -2.74 41.86
N GLY A 377 8.21 -3.65 41.43
CA GLY A 377 7.24 -4.34 42.29
C GLY A 377 6.00 -3.51 42.68
N LYS A 378 5.84 -2.29 42.16
CA LYS A 378 4.69 -1.43 42.49
C LYS A 378 3.46 -1.85 41.70
N ARG A 379 2.30 -1.90 42.37
CA ARG A 379 1.00 -2.09 41.71
C ARG A 379 0.47 -0.74 41.22
N VAL A 380 0.29 -0.62 39.91
CA VAL A 380 -0.21 0.61 39.26
C VAL A 380 -1.39 0.28 38.36
N ASP A 381 -2.31 1.23 38.23
CA ASP A 381 -3.40 1.10 37.25
C ASP A 381 -2.84 1.28 35.84
N GLU A 382 -3.23 0.38 34.97
CA GLU A 382 -2.92 0.46 33.56
C GLU A 382 -3.65 1.65 32.94
N ARG A 383 -2.92 2.49 32.19
CA ARG A 383 -3.51 3.68 31.54
C ARG A 383 -4.40 3.33 30.35
N ARG A 384 -4.27 2.10 29.84
CA ARG A 384 -5.13 1.53 28.81
C ARG A 384 -6.11 0.56 29.45
N GLU A 385 -7.29 0.47 28.90
CA GLU A 385 -8.25 -0.54 29.31
C GLU A 385 -8.04 -1.78 28.46
N THR A 386 -8.18 -2.96 29.05
CA THR A 386 -7.89 -4.23 28.37
C THR A 386 -9.04 -5.22 28.53
N CYS A 387 -9.16 -6.13 27.58
CA CYS A 387 -10.07 -7.27 27.65
C CYS A 387 -9.41 -8.49 26.99
N TRP A 388 -9.35 -9.61 27.72
CA TRP A 388 -8.92 -10.90 27.16
C TRP A 388 -10.16 -11.64 26.69
N MET A 389 -10.22 -11.97 25.41
CA MET A 389 -11.35 -12.66 24.80
C MET A 389 -10.88 -13.94 24.13
N ALA A 390 -11.66 -15.00 24.20
CA ALA A 390 -11.29 -16.25 23.55
C ALA A 390 -12.51 -17.14 23.24
N GLU A 391 -12.29 -18.13 22.38
CA GLU A 391 -13.20 -19.25 22.19
C GLU A 391 -13.25 -20.17 23.42
N ASP A 392 -14.28 -21.01 23.48
CA ASP A 392 -14.46 -21.97 24.56
C ASP A 392 -13.27 -22.94 24.64
N GLY A 393 -12.78 -23.17 25.86
CA GLY A 393 -11.65 -24.07 26.13
C GLY A 393 -10.28 -23.37 26.18
N ILE A 394 -10.20 -22.09 25.82
CA ILE A 394 -8.97 -21.29 26.01
C ILE A 394 -8.89 -20.75 27.43
N GLY A 395 -7.70 -20.82 28.02
CA GLY A 395 -7.43 -20.41 29.40
C GLY A 395 -7.25 -18.90 29.59
N GLY A 396 -6.90 -18.51 30.82
CA GLY A 396 -6.56 -17.12 31.14
C GLY A 396 -5.19 -16.71 30.60
N LEU A 397 -5.05 -15.44 30.24
CA LEU A 397 -3.79 -14.83 29.82
C LEU A 397 -3.06 -14.24 31.02
N ALA A 398 -1.81 -14.62 31.24
CA ALA A 398 -0.98 -14.10 32.33
C ALA A 398 0.18 -13.23 31.79
N TYR A 399 0.29 -12.00 32.28
CA TYR A 399 1.43 -11.12 31.99
C TYR A 399 1.57 -10.03 33.06
N SER A 400 2.76 -9.46 33.22
CA SER A 400 3.01 -8.31 34.11
C SER A 400 2.43 -8.44 35.54
N GLY A 401 2.41 -9.66 36.08
CA GLY A 401 1.89 -9.95 37.42
C GLY A 401 0.36 -9.98 37.55
N LYS A 402 -0.38 -9.95 36.44
CA LYS A 402 -1.84 -10.13 36.39
C LYS A 402 -2.23 -11.37 35.58
N VAL A 403 -3.42 -11.90 35.86
CA VAL A 403 -4.06 -13.00 35.11
C VAL A 403 -5.45 -12.52 34.69
N MET A 404 -5.73 -12.57 33.39
CA MET A 404 -6.99 -12.14 32.79
C MET A 404 -7.82 -13.36 32.40
N SER A 405 -9.02 -13.48 32.95
CA SER A 405 -9.98 -14.53 32.56
C SER A 405 -10.59 -14.21 31.19
N PRO A 406 -10.77 -15.22 30.31
CA PRO A 406 -11.32 -14.99 28.97
C PRO A 406 -12.80 -14.62 29.03
N ALA A 407 -13.18 -13.60 28.26
CA ALA A 407 -14.56 -13.32 27.89
C ALA A 407 -14.89 -13.96 26.52
N PRO A 408 -16.14 -14.39 26.28
CA PRO A 408 -16.54 -14.88 24.95
C PRO A 408 -16.46 -13.78 23.90
N PHE A 409 -16.04 -14.09 22.67
CA PHE A 409 -16.04 -13.12 21.57
C PHE A 409 -17.40 -12.44 21.37
N THR A 410 -17.38 -11.11 21.24
CA THR A 410 -18.55 -10.32 20.88
C THR A 410 -18.85 -10.47 19.39
N PRO A 411 -20.05 -10.10 18.92
CA PRO A 411 -20.37 -10.14 17.49
C PRO A 411 -19.35 -9.40 16.63
N THR A 412 -18.90 -8.22 17.06
CA THR A 412 -17.92 -7.42 16.30
C THR A 412 -16.56 -8.09 16.22
N VAL A 413 -16.04 -8.59 17.35
CA VAL A 413 -14.73 -9.28 17.38
C VAL A 413 -14.76 -10.58 16.59
N ARG A 414 -15.87 -11.34 16.65
CA ARG A 414 -16.05 -12.57 15.86
C ARG A 414 -16.01 -12.28 14.35
N ARG A 415 -16.75 -11.27 13.90
CA ARG A 415 -16.77 -10.87 12.48
C ARG A 415 -15.40 -10.40 11.99
N LEU A 416 -14.68 -9.65 12.81
CA LEU A 416 -13.31 -9.21 12.51
C LEU A 416 -12.37 -10.41 12.35
N ARG A 417 -12.39 -11.35 13.31
CA ARG A 417 -11.63 -12.59 13.22
C ARG A 417 -11.95 -13.37 11.94
N ASP A 418 -13.23 -13.55 11.62
CA ASP A 418 -13.65 -14.31 10.44
C ASP A 418 -13.21 -13.63 9.13
N ALA A 419 -13.24 -12.30 9.07
CA ALA A 419 -12.73 -11.53 7.93
C ALA A 419 -11.22 -11.66 7.75
N ILE A 420 -10.48 -11.71 8.87
CA ILE A 420 -9.04 -11.95 8.86
C ILE A 420 -8.74 -13.39 8.43
N GLU A 421 -9.41 -14.39 8.99
CA GLU A 421 -9.24 -15.80 8.62
C GLU A 421 -9.52 -16.02 7.13
N ALA A 422 -10.57 -15.38 6.60
CA ALA A 422 -10.86 -15.37 5.17
C ALA A 422 -9.68 -14.84 4.32
N SER A 423 -9.03 -13.78 4.79
CA SER A 423 -7.99 -13.08 4.03
C SER A 423 -6.60 -13.71 4.18
N THR A 424 -6.29 -14.25 5.36
CA THR A 424 -4.96 -14.83 5.67
C THR A 424 -4.93 -16.35 5.55
N GLY A 425 -6.09 -17.01 5.64
CA GLY A 425 -6.21 -18.46 5.79
C GLY A 425 -5.89 -18.97 7.21
N GLU A 426 -5.59 -18.07 8.14
CA GLU A 426 -5.21 -18.39 9.53
C GLU A 426 -6.35 -18.06 10.49
N ARG A 427 -6.72 -19.03 11.33
CA ARG A 427 -7.76 -18.85 12.35
C ARG A 427 -7.13 -18.44 13.67
N PHE A 428 -7.70 -17.42 14.29
CA PHE A 428 -7.29 -16.95 15.60
C PHE A 428 -8.40 -17.14 16.64
N ASP A 429 -8.10 -17.83 17.72
CA ASP A 429 -9.09 -18.29 18.72
C ASP A 429 -9.07 -17.46 20.01
N CYS A 430 -8.16 -16.48 20.12
CA CYS A 430 -8.12 -15.55 21.24
C CYS A 430 -7.62 -14.16 20.83
N ALA A 431 -8.03 -13.14 21.59
CA ALA A 431 -7.69 -11.75 21.35
C ALA A 431 -7.47 -10.98 22.66
N LEU A 432 -6.38 -10.22 22.72
CA LEU A 432 -6.18 -9.18 23.71
C LEU A 432 -6.57 -7.84 23.09
N LEU A 433 -7.66 -7.26 23.56
CA LEU A 433 -8.09 -5.93 23.16
C LEU A 433 -7.46 -4.90 24.10
N ASN A 434 -6.92 -3.83 23.51
CA ASN A 434 -6.27 -2.74 24.22
C ASN A 434 -6.93 -1.43 23.79
N LEU A 435 -7.73 -0.82 24.65
CA LEU A 435 -8.35 0.48 24.42
C LEU A 435 -7.46 1.58 24.99
N TYR A 436 -6.98 2.47 24.12
CA TYR A 436 -6.24 3.68 24.48
C TYR A 436 -7.23 4.86 24.54
N PRO A 437 -7.57 5.39 25.74
CA PRO A 437 -8.62 6.42 25.88
C PRO A 437 -8.23 7.81 25.34
N GLY A 438 -6.99 7.99 24.91
CA GLY A 438 -6.48 9.26 24.40
C GLY A 438 -5.09 9.11 23.77
N GLY A 439 -4.70 10.15 23.00
CA GLY A 439 -3.44 10.19 22.27
C GLY A 439 -2.17 10.21 23.14
N ASP A 440 -2.27 10.60 24.41
CA ASP A 440 -1.13 10.63 25.34
C ASP A 440 -0.82 9.27 25.99
N VAL A 441 -1.77 8.32 25.89
CA VAL A 441 -1.65 6.95 26.41
C VAL A 441 -0.88 6.10 25.41
N ALA A 442 0.21 5.47 25.87
CA ALA A 442 1.11 4.68 25.03
C ALA A 442 1.39 3.31 25.66
N CYS A 443 1.86 2.37 24.85
CA CYS A 443 2.46 1.13 25.33
C CYS A 443 3.96 1.15 25.02
N LYS A 444 4.80 0.97 26.03
CA LYS A 444 6.26 0.99 25.87
C LYS A 444 6.73 -0.24 25.07
N TYR A 445 7.96 -0.18 24.57
CA TYR A 445 8.62 -1.35 23.99
C TYR A 445 8.52 -2.55 24.92
N HIS A 446 7.97 -3.63 24.39
CA HIS A 446 7.77 -4.90 25.06
C HIS A 446 7.72 -6.04 24.05
N ARG A 447 7.67 -7.26 24.58
CA ARG A 447 7.40 -8.48 23.82
C ARG A 447 6.12 -9.07 24.38
N ASP A 448 5.35 -9.76 23.54
CA ASP A 448 4.24 -10.55 24.05
C ASP A 448 4.79 -11.65 24.97
N PRO A 449 4.04 -12.06 26.02
CA PRO A 449 4.46 -13.15 26.88
C PRO A 449 4.66 -14.44 26.07
N ASP A 450 5.68 -15.23 26.42
CA ASP A 450 5.79 -16.60 25.92
C ASP A 450 4.67 -17.43 26.53
N LEU A 451 3.75 -17.89 25.68
CA LEU A 451 2.58 -18.68 26.08
C LEU A 451 2.89 -20.18 26.10
N GLY A 452 4.11 -20.57 25.72
CA GLY A 452 4.61 -21.94 25.74
C GLY A 452 4.42 -22.68 24.42
N LEU A 453 4.91 -23.93 24.38
CA LEU A 453 5.08 -24.72 23.15
C LEU A 453 3.78 -25.10 22.42
N LEU A 454 2.62 -24.94 23.06
CA LEU A 454 1.32 -25.27 22.47
C LEU A 454 0.66 -24.08 21.77
N TRP A 455 1.24 -22.88 21.88
CA TRP A 455 0.73 -21.67 21.24
C TRP A 455 1.46 -21.41 19.94
N ALA A 456 0.73 -20.95 18.92
CA ALA A 456 1.38 -20.46 17.72
C ALA A 456 2.11 -19.16 18.04
N ARG A 457 3.19 -18.89 17.29
CA ARG A 457 3.99 -17.66 17.47
C ARG A 457 3.42 -16.49 16.72
N ASP A 458 2.61 -16.77 15.70
CA ASP A 458 2.02 -15.76 14.84
C ASP A 458 0.97 -14.96 15.61
N SER A 459 0.86 -13.67 15.34
CA SER A 459 -0.22 -12.83 15.84
C SER A 459 -0.54 -11.76 14.82
N ILE A 460 -1.78 -11.27 14.84
CA ILE A 460 -2.22 -10.17 13.99
C ILE A 460 -2.83 -9.06 14.84
N ILE A 461 -2.22 -7.90 14.75
CA ILE A 461 -2.69 -6.67 15.38
C ILE A 461 -3.61 -5.98 14.38
N VAL A 462 -4.75 -5.50 14.84
CA VAL A 462 -5.69 -4.70 14.05
C VAL A 462 -5.78 -3.32 14.70
N SER A 463 -5.67 -2.26 13.90
CA SER A 463 -5.88 -0.89 14.36
C SER A 463 -7.29 -0.42 14.00
N VAL A 464 -7.97 0.27 14.91
CA VAL A 464 -9.34 0.77 14.70
C VAL A 464 -9.46 2.16 15.31
N GLY A 465 -9.80 3.18 14.53
CA GLY A 465 -9.93 4.56 14.99
C GLY A 465 -8.73 5.46 14.67
N GLU A 466 -8.25 6.21 15.66
CA GLU A 466 -7.18 7.20 15.51
C GLU A 466 -5.90 6.57 14.99
N THR A 467 -5.23 7.25 14.05
CA THR A 467 -3.93 6.80 13.52
C THR A 467 -2.84 6.92 14.58
N ARG A 468 -2.08 5.83 14.79
CA ARG A 468 -1.01 5.77 15.79
C ARG A 468 0.30 5.28 15.19
N ARG A 469 1.41 5.78 15.72
CA ARG A 469 2.74 5.22 15.42
C ARG A 469 2.91 3.90 16.17
N PHE A 470 3.04 2.82 15.44
CA PHE A 470 3.43 1.51 15.94
C PHE A 470 4.88 1.28 15.54
N ALA A 471 5.72 0.80 16.45
CA ALA A 471 7.14 0.62 16.15
C ALA A 471 7.68 -0.71 16.64
N PHE A 472 8.66 -1.23 15.91
CA PHE A 472 9.45 -2.40 16.21
C PHE A 472 10.93 -2.02 16.35
N ARG A 473 11.64 -2.67 17.27
CA ARG A 473 13.11 -2.63 17.33
C ARG A 473 13.65 -4.01 17.67
N GLU A 474 14.78 -4.36 17.09
CA GLU A 474 15.50 -5.57 17.47
C GLU A 474 16.02 -5.43 18.91
N LEU A 475 16.05 -6.53 19.66
CA LEU A 475 16.54 -6.54 21.03
C LEU A 475 17.96 -5.99 21.12
N GLY A 476 18.16 -5.08 22.09
CA GLY A 476 19.46 -4.43 22.31
C GLY A 476 19.77 -3.28 21.35
N ARG A 477 18.88 -2.98 20.39
CA ARG A 477 19.01 -1.79 19.51
C ARG A 477 18.40 -0.55 20.14
N ASN A 478 18.89 0.60 19.67
CA ASN A 478 18.39 1.91 20.08
C ASN A 478 17.08 2.27 19.34
N GLU A 479 16.37 3.28 19.84
CA GLU A 479 15.12 3.75 19.21
C GLU A 479 15.32 4.37 17.83
N ASP A 480 16.51 4.91 17.54
CA ASP A 480 16.88 5.46 16.23
C ASP A 480 16.95 4.39 15.12
N GLU A 481 17.11 3.11 15.51
CA GLU A 481 17.13 1.95 14.61
C GLU A 481 15.74 1.31 14.47
N ALA A 482 14.71 1.89 15.09
CA ALA A 482 13.36 1.33 15.08
C ALA A 482 12.68 1.47 13.72
N HIS A 483 11.88 0.46 13.38
CA HIS A 483 10.96 0.46 12.25
C HIS A 483 9.59 0.92 12.74
N TRP A 484 9.08 2.06 12.24
CA TRP A 484 7.80 2.60 12.68
C TRP A 484 6.82 2.80 11.53
N PHE A 485 5.54 2.76 11.86
CA PHE A 485 4.43 2.76 10.92
C PHE A 485 3.28 3.58 11.47
N ARG A 486 2.63 4.36 10.59
CA ARG A 486 1.33 4.96 10.91
C ARG A 486 0.24 3.94 10.63
N LEU A 487 -0.26 3.28 11.67
CA LEU A 487 -1.38 2.37 11.54
C LEU A 487 -2.69 3.16 11.54
N ARG A 488 -3.39 3.11 10.41
CA ARG A 488 -4.71 3.72 10.23
C ARG A 488 -5.79 2.74 10.71
N SER A 489 -7.00 3.23 10.92
CA SER A 489 -8.15 2.35 11.14
C SER A 489 -8.27 1.35 9.98
N GLY A 490 -8.39 0.06 10.29
CA GLY A 490 -8.44 -1.03 9.30
C GLY A 490 -7.08 -1.69 9.01
N ASP A 491 -5.97 -1.05 9.38
CA ASP A 491 -4.64 -1.64 9.17
C ASP A 491 -4.38 -2.82 10.07
N CYS A 492 -3.73 -3.83 9.52
CA CYS A 492 -3.24 -4.96 10.28
C CYS A 492 -1.71 -5.03 10.30
N VAL A 493 -1.16 -5.55 11.39
CA VAL A 493 0.26 -5.94 11.51
C VAL A 493 0.31 -7.41 11.83
N TRP A 494 0.85 -8.21 10.92
CA TRP A 494 1.04 -9.64 11.15
C TRP A 494 2.47 -9.88 11.64
N MET A 495 2.62 -10.28 12.90
CA MET A 495 3.88 -10.71 13.50
C MET A 495 4.00 -12.24 13.39
N PHE A 496 5.16 -12.75 13.01
CA PHE A 496 5.35 -14.19 12.79
C PHE A 496 6.77 -14.64 13.18
N ALA A 497 7.01 -15.95 13.09
CA ALA A 497 8.31 -16.57 13.39
C ALA A 497 8.86 -16.16 14.78
N ASN A 498 10.03 -15.54 14.82
CA ASN A 498 10.75 -15.12 16.02
C ASN A 498 10.47 -13.65 16.41
N CYS A 499 9.39 -13.02 15.90
CA CYS A 499 9.10 -11.62 16.20
C CYS A 499 9.05 -11.32 17.70
N ASN A 500 8.33 -12.14 18.47
CA ASN A 500 8.21 -11.97 19.92
C ASN A 500 9.42 -12.49 20.72
N ASP A 501 10.42 -13.08 20.04
CA ASP A 501 11.67 -13.53 20.67
C ASP A 501 12.74 -12.46 20.55
N ASP A 502 12.96 -11.97 19.33
CA ASP A 502 14.12 -11.17 18.94
C ASP A 502 13.80 -9.67 18.79
N TRP A 503 12.52 -9.29 18.81
CA TRP A 503 12.08 -7.91 18.63
C TRP A 503 11.17 -7.44 19.77
N GLU A 504 11.25 -6.15 20.08
CA GLU A 504 10.28 -5.46 20.92
C GLU A 504 9.40 -4.56 20.05
N HIS A 505 8.14 -4.40 20.45
CA HIS A 505 7.20 -3.51 19.78
C HIS A 505 6.52 -2.55 20.76
N CYS A 506 6.04 -1.42 20.25
CA CYS A 506 5.40 -0.38 21.04
C CYS A 506 4.28 0.35 20.30
N VAL A 507 3.37 0.95 21.06
CA VAL A 507 2.38 1.90 20.57
C VAL A 507 2.76 3.28 21.10
N MET A 508 3.29 4.12 20.22
CA MET A 508 3.70 5.48 20.56
C MET A 508 2.49 6.38 20.72
N ARG A 509 2.67 7.52 21.40
CA ARG A 509 1.65 8.58 21.51
C ARG A 509 1.19 9.05 20.14
N ALA A 510 -0.03 9.58 20.07
CA ALA A 510 -0.52 10.26 18.88
C ALA A 510 0.38 11.46 18.55
N GLU A 511 0.54 11.73 17.26
CA GLU A 511 1.29 12.89 16.79
C GLU A 511 0.61 14.18 17.31
N GLY A 512 1.38 15.10 17.88
CA GLY A 512 0.87 16.34 18.48
C GLY A 512 0.30 16.23 19.90
N ALA A 513 0.13 15.02 20.47
CA ALA A 513 -0.27 14.85 21.87
C ALA A 513 0.88 15.08 22.87
N ALA A 514 2.13 14.98 22.40
CA ALA A 514 3.28 15.61 23.00
C ALA A 514 3.64 16.81 22.10
N GLY A 515 3.99 17.96 22.67
CA GLY A 515 4.39 19.16 21.92
C GLY A 515 5.74 19.03 21.19
N GLU A 516 5.96 17.92 20.49
CA GLU A 516 7.06 17.67 19.57
C GLU A 516 6.44 17.43 18.19
N ASN A 517 6.38 18.53 17.43
CA ASN A 517 6.19 18.48 16.00
C ASN A 517 7.53 18.04 15.38
N ASP A 518 7.57 16.86 14.78
CA ASP A 518 8.60 16.55 13.80
C ASP A 518 8.02 16.79 12.40
N GLY A 519 8.48 17.92 11.82
CA GLY A 519 8.83 18.07 10.39
C GLY A 519 7.71 18.03 9.36
#